data_AF-A0A673X1P6-F1
#
_entry.id   AF-A0A673X1P6-F1
#
_cell.length_a   1.000
_cell.length_b   1.000
_cell.length_c   1.000
_cell.angle_alpha   90.00
_cell.angle_beta   90.00
_cell.angle_gamma   90.00
#
_symmetry.space_group_name_H-M   'P 1'
#
loop_
_entity.id
_entity.type
_entity.pdbx_description
1 polymer ?
#
loop_
_entity_poly.entity_id
_entity_poly.type
_entity_poly.pdbx_seq_one_letter_code
_entity_poly.pdbx_strand_id
1 'polypeptide(L)'
;MMASPLLRPSLHHFLSLRLLGTAAPRAVERLAEAPSQGFAADTLPVALTFEDPSAFRVKSFGELLRALGVFQLCSVPVLVNNCGKLMSVARTLLGKRGFALFLRPSVYAQFVAGESEGEITHSMEKMSSLGLRPMLAVPIEEDLGESTGERRYNDNLASMLECVDMSHSNAWSKDPMMQLKITALLSPELCVKLTTLLSEQQYDLDLLVRAMDGEPISFPGLQESENTHFLCGLQRLNKVGETSANKVRVLVDAEYTYMNPALSLVTMAMMKKFNQDGAWIWNTYQCYLKESRSLLLKDVHLSISESFCLGVKLVRGAYMDKERKLANSEGWSEPVHESWEHTNDSYNGSLDILLELISRDPQRYRIIVATHNEESVRRAVQRPAGLLGVQVGAIWLGGQHPALPGAPCPGEPYRAAGHPQGERPPETGAPQEAATGAQTGKLGLGRMGKQGWCGLNLH
;
A
#
# COMPACT_ATOMS: atom_id res chain seq x y z
N MET A 1 -11.04 -39.33 -24.62
CA MET A 1 -11.23 -38.29 -23.58
C MET A 1 -9.85 -37.77 -23.22
N MET A 2 -9.42 -36.73 -23.95
CA MET A 2 -8.08 -36.14 -23.84
C MET A 2 -8.15 -35.00 -22.82
N ALA A 3 -7.33 -35.10 -21.77
CA ALA A 3 -7.08 -34.00 -20.86
C ALA A 3 -6.19 -32.97 -21.57
N SER A 4 -6.72 -31.76 -21.76
CA SER A 4 -5.95 -30.63 -22.29
C SER A 4 -4.90 -30.20 -21.27
N PRO A 5 -3.63 -30.01 -21.67
CA PRO A 5 -2.59 -29.52 -20.78
C PRO A 5 -2.83 -28.03 -20.51
N LEU A 6 -2.73 -27.65 -19.24
CA LEU A 6 -2.68 -26.26 -18.78
C LEU A 6 -1.53 -25.55 -19.52
N LEU A 7 -1.88 -24.65 -20.43
CA LEU A 7 -0.96 -23.71 -21.05
C LEU A 7 -0.38 -22.81 -19.97
N ARG A 8 0.80 -23.16 -19.45
CA ARG A 8 1.72 -22.22 -18.78
C ARG A 8 2.24 -21.27 -19.86
N PRO A 9 1.96 -19.96 -19.84
CA PRO A 9 2.62 -19.03 -20.74
C PRO A 9 4.11 -19.00 -20.39
N SER A 10 4.98 -19.11 -21.39
CA SER A 10 6.41 -18.85 -21.22
C SER A 10 6.62 -17.32 -21.14
N LEU A 11 6.98 -16.82 -19.96
CA LEU A 11 7.25 -15.40 -19.71
C LEU A 11 8.64 -14.97 -20.21
N HIS A 12 8.97 -15.31 -21.46
CA HIS A 12 10.25 -14.98 -22.09
C HIS A 12 10.37 -13.53 -22.60
N HIS A 13 9.44 -12.63 -22.27
CA HIS A 13 9.36 -11.31 -22.93
C HIS A 13 9.56 -10.06 -22.06
N PHE A 14 9.84 -10.18 -20.75
CA PHE A 14 10.24 -9.03 -19.92
C PHE A 14 11.64 -8.45 -20.25
N LEU A 15 12.29 -8.95 -21.32
CA LEU A 15 13.59 -8.47 -21.79
C LEU A 15 13.53 -7.41 -22.91
N SER A 16 12.36 -7.14 -23.52
CA SER A 16 12.30 -6.30 -24.74
C SER A 16 12.02 -4.82 -24.54
N LEU A 17 11.78 -4.35 -23.30
CA LEU A 17 11.73 -2.90 -22.99
C LEU A 17 13.12 -2.26 -22.82
N ARG A 18 14.20 -3.01 -23.11
CA ARG A 18 15.59 -2.55 -22.92
C ARG A 18 16.23 -1.81 -24.10
N LEU A 19 15.60 -1.73 -25.28
CA LEU A 19 16.20 -1.02 -26.41
C LEU A 19 15.13 -0.54 -27.39
N LEU A 20 14.50 0.60 -27.11
CA LEU A 20 14.01 1.55 -28.13
C LEU A 20 13.44 2.79 -27.42
N GLY A 21 14.19 3.90 -27.48
CA GLY A 21 13.65 5.24 -27.19
C GLY A 21 14.15 5.93 -25.93
N THR A 22 15.46 5.92 -25.64
CA THR A 22 16.06 6.95 -24.79
C THR A 22 16.08 8.28 -25.56
N ALA A 23 15.02 9.06 -25.43
CA ALA A 23 15.06 10.50 -25.60
C ALA A 23 14.04 11.09 -24.62
N ALA A 24 14.47 11.33 -23.38
CA ALA A 24 13.73 12.22 -22.50
C ALA A 24 13.58 13.57 -23.22
N PRO A 25 12.38 14.15 -23.33
CA PRO A 25 12.23 15.47 -23.91
C PRO A 25 13.01 16.47 -23.04
N ARG A 26 13.81 17.35 -23.67
CA ARG A 26 14.65 18.39 -23.05
C ARG A 26 13.97 19.25 -21.97
N ALA A 27 12.64 19.22 -21.86
CA ALA A 27 11.89 19.88 -20.81
C ALA A 27 12.12 19.27 -19.41
N VAL A 28 12.39 17.96 -19.31
CA VAL A 28 12.54 17.24 -18.03
C VAL A 28 13.95 17.40 -17.45
N GLU A 29 14.97 17.28 -18.30
CA GLU A 29 16.35 17.62 -17.93
C GLU A 29 16.46 19.09 -17.52
N ARG A 30 15.77 20.02 -18.21
CA ARG A 30 15.74 21.43 -17.80
C ARG A 30 15.05 21.68 -16.47
N LEU A 31 14.08 20.84 -16.07
CA LEU A 31 13.47 20.93 -14.74
C LEU A 31 14.40 20.36 -13.65
N ALA A 32 15.33 19.47 -14.02
CA ALA A 32 16.32 18.82 -13.15
C ALA A 32 17.68 19.56 -13.06
N GLU A 33 18.02 20.42 -14.03
CA GLU A 33 19.34 21.10 -14.13
C GLU A 33 19.33 22.61 -13.78
N ALA A 34 18.21 23.18 -13.32
CA ALA A 34 18.17 24.62 -13.00
C ALA A 34 19.03 24.97 -11.74
N PRO A 35 19.75 26.11 -11.72
CA PRO A 35 20.62 26.45 -10.59
C PRO A 35 19.79 26.71 -9.33
N SER A 36 20.24 26.14 -8.20
CA SER A 36 19.74 26.43 -6.87
C SER A 36 19.95 27.92 -6.54
N GLN A 37 18.92 28.74 -6.78
CA GLN A 37 18.92 30.09 -6.23
C GLN A 37 18.78 29.97 -4.71
N GLY A 38 19.79 30.47 -3.99
CA GLY A 38 19.82 30.47 -2.53
C GLY A 38 18.63 31.24 -1.97
N PHE A 39 17.72 30.52 -1.32
CA PHE A 39 16.64 31.13 -0.57
C PHE A 39 17.13 31.49 0.84
N ALA A 40 16.84 32.72 1.25
CA ALA A 40 17.17 33.26 2.55
C ALA A 40 16.57 32.40 3.68
N ALA A 41 17.42 32.04 4.62
CA ALA A 41 17.09 31.25 5.79
C ALA A 41 16.36 32.10 6.83
N ASP A 42 15.05 32.23 6.73
CA ASP A 42 14.24 32.80 7.81
C ASP A 42 13.25 31.76 8.36
N THR A 43 13.41 31.50 9.66
CA THR A 43 12.65 30.60 10.56
C THR A 43 12.73 29.10 10.26
N LEU A 44 13.81 28.47 10.73
CA LEU A 44 13.87 27.01 10.95
C LEU A 44 12.77 26.59 11.94
N PRO A 45 11.96 25.55 11.65
CA PRO A 45 11.02 25.01 12.62
C PRO A 45 11.78 24.50 13.85
N VAL A 46 11.13 24.53 15.01
CA VAL A 46 11.57 23.86 16.26
C VAL A 46 12.22 22.52 15.91
N ALA A 47 13.45 22.30 16.36
CA ALA A 47 14.20 21.09 16.06
C ALA A 47 13.35 19.86 16.40
N LEU A 48 13.03 19.05 15.39
CA LEU A 48 12.17 17.88 15.55
C LEU A 48 12.96 16.78 16.29
N THR A 49 12.70 16.63 17.59
CA THR A 49 13.34 15.63 18.46
C THR A 49 12.46 14.39 18.57
N PHE A 50 13.01 13.21 18.27
CA PHE A 50 12.28 11.93 18.35
C PHE A 50 12.30 11.30 19.75
N GLU A 51 12.83 12.03 20.73
CA GLU A 51 12.98 11.57 22.12
C GLU A 51 11.81 11.99 23.03
N ASP A 52 10.75 12.60 22.48
CA ASP A 52 9.64 13.09 23.29
C ASP A 52 8.72 11.95 23.76
N PRO A 53 8.65 11.64 25.07
CA PRO A 53 7.78 10.59 25.60
C PRO A 53 6.30 11.01 25.63
N SER A 54 5.96 12.26 25.29
CA SER A 54 4.59 12.77 25.29
C SER A 54 3.66 11.93 24.40
N ALA A 55 4.20 11.32 23.34
CA ALA A 55 3.50 10.42 22.44
C ALA A 55 2.83 9.23 23.16
N PHE A 56 3.35 8.83 24.33
CA PHE A 56 2.81 7.71 25.12
C PHE A 56 1.87 8.13 26.25
N ARG A 57 1.73 9.43 26.55
CA ARG A 57 0.95 9.91 27.71
C ARG A 57 -0.52 9.53 27.68
N VAL A 58 -1.07 9.28 26.49
CA VAL A 58 -2.46 8.86 26.27
C VAL A 58 -2.70 7.36 26.38
N LYS A 59 -1.63 6.57 26.55
CA LYS A 59 -1.72 5.13 26.70
C LYS A 59 -1.71 4.78 28.18
N SER A 60 -2.65 3.96 28.59
CA SER A 60 -2.66 3.34 29.91
C SER A 60 -1.48 2.39 30.07
N PHE A 61 -1.09 2.15 31.33
CA PHE A 61 -0.04 1.17 31.64
C PHE A 61 -0.36 -0.23 31.08
N GLY A 62 -1.64 -0.63 31.08
CA GLY A 62 -2.09 -1.89 30.49
C GLY A 62 -1.92 -1.92 28.96
N GLU A 63 -2.23 -0.83 28.26
CA GLU A 63 -1.97 -0.71 26.81
C GLU A 63 -0.47 -0.82 26.51
N LEU A 64 0.40 -0.23 27.33
CA LEU A 64 1.85 -0.29 27.14
C LEU A 64 2.41 -1.70 27.40
N LEU A 65 1.97 -2.38 28.46
CA LEU A 65 2.36 -3.77 28.73
C LEU A 65 1.92 -4.72 27.62
N ARG A 66 0.70 -4.53 27.11
CA ARG A 66 0.17 -5.31 25.99
C ARG A 66 0.96 -5.07 24.72
N ALA A 67 1.27 -3.81 24.39
CA ALA A 67 2.12 -3.46 23.25
C ALA A 67 3.51 -4.10 23.35
N LEU A 68 4.14 -4.05 24.53
CA LEU A 68 5.43 -4.69 24.78
C LEU A 68 5.33 -6.22 24.63
N GLY A 69 4.29 -6.84 25.17
CA GLY A 69 4.06 -8.28 25.04
C GLY A 69 3.88 -8.71 23.58
N VAL A 70 3.06 -8.01 22.82
CA VAL A 70 2.86 -8.25 21.37
C VAL A 70 4.17 -8.06 20.61
N PHE A 71 4.93 -7.01 20.90
CA PHE A 71 6.23 -6.76 20.28
C PHE A 71 7.22 -7.90 20.52
N GLN A 72 7.32 -8.38 21.77
CA GLN A 72 8.16 -9.52 22.10
C GLN A 72 7.71 -10.79 21.37
N LEU A 73 6.42 -11.07 21.29
CA LEU A 73 5.89 -12.19 20.51
C LEU A 73 6.25 -12.08 19.02
N CYS A 74 6.10 -10.90 18.42
CA CYS A 74 6.46 -10.66 17.02
C CYS A 74 7.97 -10.75 16.76
N SER A 75 8.82 -10.60 17.78
CA SER A 75 10.27 -10.80 17.64
C SER A 75 10.69 -12.28 17.57
N VAL A 76 9.79 -13.23 17.87
CA VAL A 76 10.09 -14.66 17.84
C VAL A 76 9.84 -15.23 16.43
N PRO A 77 10.89 -15.56 15.64
CA PRO A 77 10.71 -15.94 14.23
C PRO A 77 9.88 -17.21 14.05
N VAL A 78 10.05 -18.19 14.96
CA VAL A 78 9.28 -19.45 14.93
C VAL A 78 7.78 -19.18 15.10
N LEU A 79 7.41 -18.24 15.97
CA LEU A 79 6.01 -17.88 16.21
C LEU A 79 5.44 -17.18 14.97
N VAL A 80 6.13 -16.15 14.47
CA VAL A 80 5.67 -15.37 13.30
C VAL A 80 5.53 -16.24 12.06
N ASN A 81 6.56 -17.05 11.75
CA ASN A 81 6.58 -17.89 10.56
C ASN A 81 5.57 -19.05 10.60
N ASN A 82 5.04 -19.39 11.77
CA ASN A 82 4.03 -20.43 11.93
C ASN A 82 2.68 -19.91 12.44
N CYS A 83 2.46 -18.59 12.50
CA CYS A 83 1.29 -18.07 13.21
C CYS A 83 -0.02 -18.47 12.52
N GLY A 84 -0.08 -18.62 11.20
CA GLY A 84 -1.28 -19.14 10.51
C GLY A 84 -1.66 -20.56 10.98
N LYS A 85 -0.68 -21.46 11.10
CA LYS A 85 -0.89 -22.83 11.62
C LYS A 85 -1.29 -22.80 13.09
N LEU A 86 -0.60 -22.00 13.90
CA LEU A 86 -0.90 -21.85 15.33
C LEU A 86 -2.30 -21.28 15.56
N MET A 87 -2.71 -20.29 14.77
CA MET A 87 -4.06 -19.73 14.82
C MET A 87 -5.12 -20.75 14.42
N SER A 88 -4.86 -21.57 13.39
CA SER A 88 -5.76 -22.66 12.99
C SER A 88 -5.91 -23.72 14.09
N VAL A 89 -4.80 -24.15 14.69
CA VAL A 89 -4.78 -25.10 15.81
C VAL A 89 -5.51 -24.50 17.02
N ALA A 90 -5.20 -23.27 17.41
CA ALA A 90 -5.84 -22.59 18.53
C ALA A 90 -7.35 -22.42 18.31
N ARG A 91 -7.78 -22.07 17.09
CA ARG A 91 -9.20 -21.97 16.73
C ARG A 91 -9.91 -23.33 16.78
N THR A 92 -9.22 -24.40 16.41
CA THR A 92 -9.74 -25.78 16.46
C THR A 92 -9.89 -26.26 17.91
N LEU A 93 -8.93 -25.94 18.78
CA LEU A 93 -8.94 -26.33 20.19
C LEU A 93 -9.91 -25.51 21.06
N LEU A 94 -9.90 -24.18 20.91
CA LEU A 94 -10.67 -23.26 21.75
C LEU A 94 -12.10 -23.01 21.23
N GLY A 95 -12.37 -23.44 19.99
CA GLY A 95 -13.57 -23.06 19.25
C GLY A 95 -13.61 -21.56 18.94
N LYS A 96 -14.57 -21.15 18.09
CA LYS A 96 -14.62 -19.76 17.61
C LYS A 96 -14.82 -18.72 18.73
N ARG A 97 -15.66 -19.02 19.73
CA ARG A 97 -15.94 -18.11 20.86
C ARG A 97 -14.77 -17.97 21.82
N GLY A 98 -14.11 -19.08 22.19
CA GLY A 98 -12.96 -19.06 23.09
C GLY A 98 -11.75 -18.39 22.43
N PHE A 99 -11.56 -18.65 21.14
CA PHE A 99 -10.53 -17.98 20.34
C PHE A 99 -10.75 -16.46 20.27
N ALA A 100 -11.98 -16.01 20.02
CA ALA A 100 -12.32 -14.59 20.02
C ALA A 100 -12.12 -13.95 21.41
N LEU A 101 -12.53 -14.63 22.49
CA LEU A 101 -12.36 -14.13 23.86
C LEU A 101 -10.89 -13.90 24.22
N PHE A 102 -9.98 -14.72 23.70
CA PHE A 102 -8.54 -14.58 23.95
C PHE A 102 -7.88 -13.53 23.06
N LEU A 103 -8.18 -13.52 21.76
CA LEU A 103 -7.49 -12.65 20.80
C LEU A 103 -8.01 -11.21 20.81
N ARG A 104 -9.30 -10.98 21.08
CA ARG A 104 -9.92 -9.65 21.15
C ARG A 104 -9.19 -8.69 22.10
N PRO A 105 -9.01 -9.01 23.39
CA PRO A 105 -8.38 -8.09 24.34
C PRO A 105 -6.86 -8.01 24.21
N SER A 106 -6.23 -8.88 23.40
CA SER A 106 -4.76 -8.98 23.30
C SER A 106 -4.25 -8.34 22.00
N VAL A 107 -4.10 -9.16 20.96
CA VAL A 107 -3.52 -8.78 19.67
C VAL A 107 -4.49 -7.90 18.88
N TYR A 108 -5.79 -8.15 18.92
CA TYR A 108 -6.76 -7.38 18.14
C TYR A 108 -6.87 -5.95 18.64
N ALA A 109 -7.06 -5.75 19.94
CA ALA A 109 -7.09 -4.42 20.55
C ALA A 109 -5.80 -3.61 20.29
N GLN A 110 -4.74 -4.23 19.72
CA GLN A 110 -3.46 -3.59 19.45
C GLN A 110 -3.45 -2.97 18.05
N PHE A 111 -4.14 -3.60 17.09
CA PHE A 111 -4.09 -3.25 15.66
C PHE A 111 -5.45 -2.85 15.07
N VAL A 112 -6.56 -3.20 15.72
CA VAL A 112 -7.93 -2.95 15.25
C VAL A 112 -8.52 -1.77 16.02
N ALA A 113 -9.10 -0.80 15.29
CA ALA A 113 -9.67 0.41 15.89
C ALA A 113 -10.95 0.15 16.68
N GLY A 114 -11.71 -0.87 16.28
CA GLY A 114 -12.98 -1.26 16.88
C GLY A 114 -13.74 -2.20 15.95
N GLU A 115 -14.76 -2.87 16.49
CA GLU A 115 -15.66 -3.76 15.75
C GLU A 115 -17.00 -3.10 15.44
N SER A 116 -17.34 -2.03 16.16
CA SER A 116 -18.55 -1.23 15.94
C SER A 116 -18.18 0.20 15.55
N GLU A 117 -19.10 0.88 14.87
CA GLU A 117 -18.96 2.29 14.51
C GLU A 117 -18.63 3.16 15.73
N GLY A 118 -19.24 2.89 16.89
CA GLY A 118 -18.97 3.62 18.13
C GLY A 118 -17.56 3.40 18.67
N GLU A 119 -17.05 2.16 18.65
CA GLU A 119 -15.67 1.86 19.05
C GLU A 119 -14.65 2.50 18.11
N ILE A 120 -14.91 2.41 16.80
CA ILE A 120 -14.07 3.02 15.77
C ILE A 120 -14.03 4.53 15.98
N THR A 121 -15.20 5.18 16.11
CA THR A 121 -15.31 6.62 16.36
C THR A 121 -14.53 7.04 17.60
N HIS A 122 -14.71 6.33 18.71
CA HIS A 122 -13.98 6.61 19.94
C HIS A 122 -12.45 6.53 19.76
N SER A 123 -11.97 5.49 19.06
CA SER A 123 -10.55 5.34 18.73
C SER A 123 -10.05 6.49 17.84
N MET A 124 -10.84 6.90 16.83
CA MET A 124 -10.50 8.01 15.94
C MET A 124 -10.41 9.35 16.69
N GLU A 125 -11.40 9.66 17.52
CA GLU A 125 -11.43 10.86 18.34
C GLU A 125 -10.25 10.91 19.32
N LYS A 126 -9.92 9.77 19.96
CA LYS A 126 -8.75 9.67 20.84
C LYS A 126 -7.46 10.06 20.11
N MET A 127 -7.27 9.62 18.86
CA MET A 127 -6.08 9.95 18.08
C MET A 127 -6.12 11.37 17.53
N SER A 128 -7.29 11.83 17.09
CA SER A 128 -7.49 13.21 16.64
C SER A 128 -7.18 14.22 17.75
N SER A 129 -7.55 13.90 19.01
CA SER A 129 -7.21 14.72 20.19
C SER A 129 -5.70 14.88 20.43
N LEU A 130 -4.88 14.03 19.79
CA LEU A 130 -3.41 14.06 19.85
C LEU A 130 -2.79 14.81 18.66
N GLY A 131 -3.62 15.38 17.79
CA GLY A 131 -3.18 16.00 16.54
C GLY A 131 -2.84 14.99 15.44
N LEU A 132 -3.12 13.70 15.64
CA LEU A 132 -2.94 12.67 14.62
C LEU A 132 -4.14 12.63 13.68
N ARG A 133 -3.92 12.24 12.43
CA ARG A 133 -4.99 12.10 11.43
C ARG A 133 -5.14 10.62 11.08
N PRO A 134 -6.00 9.88 11.76
CA PRO A 134 -6.11 8.46 11.49
C PRO A 134 -6.78 8.21 10.14
N MET A 135 -6.32 7.16 9.45
CA MET A 135 -6.89 6.66 8.22
C MET A 135 -7.53 5.29 8.47
N LEU A 136 -8.73 5.12 7.93
CA LEU A 136 -9.44 3.85 7.98
C LEU A 136 -8.97 2.92 6.86
N ALA A 137 -8.65 1.69 7.23
CA ALA A 137 -8.33 0.62 6.29
C ALA A 137 -9.45 -0.42 6.31
N VAL A 138 -10.02 -0.74 5.15
CA VAL A 138 -10.95 -1.86 5.05
C VAL A 138 -10.12 -3.15 5.04
N PRO A 139 -10.25 -4.04 6.03
CA PRO A 139 -9.60 -5.33 6.07
C PRO A 139 -10.35 -6.24 5.10
N ILE A 140 -9.93 -6.18 3.85
CA ILE A 140 -10.40 -7.10 2.82
C ILE A 140 -9.31 -8.14 2.67
N GLU A 141 -9.57 -9.33 3.21
CA GLU A 141 -8.72 -10.50 3.07
C GLU A 141 -9.15 -11.35 1.87
N GLU A 142 -8.15 -11.96 1.24
CA GLU A 142 -8.29 -12.77 0.03
C GLU A 142 -8.98 -14.13 0.28
N ASP A 143 -9.27 -14.53 1.52
CA ASP A 143 -9.73 -15.91 1.78
C ASP A 143 -10.83 -16.12 2.85
N LEU A 144 -11.61 -15.11 3.24
CA LEU A 144 -12.49 -15.24 4.43
C LEU A 144 -14.01 -15.08 4.19
N GLY A 145 -14.45 -15.06 2.93
CA GLY A 145 -15.86 -14.97 2.56
C GLY A 145 -16.48 -16.30 2.10
N GLU A 146 -17.71 -16.58 2.52
CA GLU A 146 -18.56 -17.64 1.91
C GLU A 146 -19.05 -17.26 0.49
N SER A 147 -18.94 -15.98 0.12
CA SER A 147 -19.32 -15.45 -1.19
C SER A 147 -18.25 -15.76 -2.24
N THR A 148 -18.65 -16.33 -3.37
CA THR A 148 -17.80 -16.63 -4.52
C THR A 148 -18.17 -15.77 -5.74
N GLY A 149 -17.23 -15.60 -6.68
CA GLY A 149 -17.42 -14.84 -7.92
C GLY A 149 -17.75 -13.36 -7.71
N GLU A 150 -18.57 -12.78 -8.61
CA GLU A 150 -18.89 -11.34 -8.62
C GLU A 150 -19.52 -10.82 -7.31
N ARG A 151 -20.26 -11.68 -6.60
CA ARG A 151 -20.91 -11.31 -5.33
C ARG A 151 -19.89 -10.88 -4.28
N ARG A 152 -18.73 -11.54 -4.24
CA ARG A 152 -17.64 -11.20 -3.32
C ARG A 152 -17.17 -9.76 -3.52
N TYR A 153 -16.94 -9.36 -4.75
CA TYR A 153 -16.49 -8.00 -5.07
C TYR A 153 -17.57 -6.95 -4.80
N ASN A 154 -18.85 -7.30 -4.94
CA ASN A 154 -19.96 -6.41 -4.59
C ASN A 154 -20.10 -6.25 -3.06
N ASP A 155 -19.90 -7.32 -2.28
CA ASP A 155 -19.87 -7.25 -0.81
C ASP A 155 -18.67 -6.42 -0.32
N ASN A 156 -17.52 -6.55 -0.99
CA ASN A 156 -16.34 -5.72 -0.75
C ASN A 156 -16.61 -4.24 -1.08
N LEU A 157 -17.26 -3.96 -2.21
CA LEU A 157 -17.68 -2.60 -2.56
C LEU A 157 -18.57 -2.00 -1.46
N ALA A 158 -19.59 -2.74 -0.99
CA ALA A 158 -20.47 -2.26 0.07
C ALA A 158 -19.69 -1.87 1.33
N SER A 159 -18.72 -2.70 1.73
CA SER A 159 -17.84 -2.44 2.88
C SER A 159 -16.95 -1.21 2.66
N MET A 160 -16.48 -0.98 1.44
CA MET A 160 -15.70 0.22 1.10
C MET A 160 -16.54 1.49 1.12
N LEU A 161 -17.78 1.44 0.64
CA LEU A 161 -18.69 2.59 0.68
C LEU A 161 -19.06 2.95 2.13
N GLU A 162 -19.32 1.95 2.97
CA GLU A 162 -19.52 2.16 4.41
C GLU A 162 -18.29 2.82 5.07
N CYS A 163 -17.08 2.41 4.68
CA CYS A 163 -15.85 3.04 5.13
C CYS A 163 -15.72 4.51 4.67
N VAL A 164 -16.14 4.85 3.44
CA VAL A 164 -16.20 6.23 2.96
C VAL A 164 -17.16 7.04 3.83
N ASP A 165 -18.36 6.54 4.05
CA ASP A 165 -19.41 7.22 4.82
C ASP A 165 -18.96 7.46 6.27
N MET A 166 -18.37 6.46 6.92
CA MET A 166 -17.79 6.58 8.25
C MET A 166 -16.63 7.58 8.30
N SER A 167 -15.74 7.54 7.30
CA SER A 167 -14.58 8.46 7.21
C SER A 167 -15.02 9.92 7.05
N HIS A 168 -16.12 10.16 6.35
CA HIS A 168 -16.64 11.50 6.10
C HIS A 168 -17.46 12.06 7.26
N SER A 169 -18.35 11.24 7.84
CA SER A 169 -19.44 11.73 8.71
C SER A 169 -19.00 12.20 10.09
N ASN A 170 -17.84 11.75 10.57
CA ASN A 170 -17.54 11.83 12.00
C ASN A 170 -16.57 12.95 12.42
N ALA A 171 -16.30 13.92 11.54
CA ALA A 171 -15.56 15.17 11.82
C ALA A 171 -14.17 15.06 12.48
N TRP A 172 -13.65 13.85 12.73
CA TRP A 172 -12.39 13.63 13.45
C TRP A 172 -11.15 14.00 12.63
N SER A 173 -11.28 14.20 11.31
CA SER A 173 -10.18 14.66 10.46
C SER A 173 -10.67 15.72 9.49
N LYS A 174 -9.88 16.79 9.35
CA LYS A 174 -10.08 17.84 8.34
C LYS A 174 -9.86 17.31 6.91
N ASP A 175 -9.04 16.28 6.77
CA ASP A 175 -8.70 15.61 5.52
C ASP A 175 -8.84 14.11 5.74
N PRO A 176 -10.06 13.53 5.74
CA PRO A 176 -10.24 12.11 5.98
C PRO A 176 -9.70 11.29 4.81
N MET A 177 -9.20 10.10 5.13
CA MET A 177 -8.47 9.24 4.19
C MET A 177 -8.91 7.79 4.40
N MET A 178 -8.85 6.99 3.34
CA MET A 178 -9.07 5.55 3.40
C MET A 178 -8.09 4.79 2.51
N GLN A 179 -7.83 3.52 2.83
CA GLN A 179 -7.10 2.62 1.93
C GLN A 179 -8.03 1.84 1.01
N LEU A 180 -7.55 1.66 -0.22
CA LEU A 180 -8.17 0.84 -1.25
C LEU A 180 -7.14 -0.16 -1.79
N LYS A 181 -7.54 -1.41 -1.95
CA LYS A 181 -6.82 -2.37 -2.80
C LYS A 181 -7.65 -2.62 -4.05
N ILE A 182 -7.01 -2.58 -5.22
CA ILE A 182 -7.72 -2.85 -6.47
C ILE A 182 -8.15 -4.32 -6.54
N THR A 183 -7.29 -5.23 -6.05
CA THR A 183 -7.58 -6.68 -5.99
C THR A 183 -8.79 -7.05 -5.12
N ALA A 184 -9.23 -6.13 -4.25
CA ALA A 184 -10.47 -6.30 -3.50
C ALA A 184 -11.74 -6.07 -4.33
N LEU A 185 -11.65 -5.45 -5.51
CA LEU A 185 -12.76 -5.15 -6.42
C LEU A 185 -12.59 -5.74 -7.83
N LEU A 186 -11.42 -6.29 -8.12
CA LEU A 186 -11.03 -6.87 -9.40
C LEU A 186 -10.16 -8.11 -9.16
N SER A 187 -10.32 -9.17 -9.96
CA SER A 187 -9.53 -10.41 -9.82
C SER A 187 -8.02 -10.16 -9.90
N PRO A 188 -7.22 -10.70 -8.96
CA PRO A 188 -5.76 -10.68 -9.05
C PRO A 188 -5.25 -11.33 -10.34
N GLU A 189 -5.84 -12.45 -10.75
CA GLU A 189 -5.47 -13.19 -11.97
C GLU A 189 -5.65 -12.31 -13.22
N LEU A 190 -6.77 -11.58 -13.27
CA LEU A 190 -7.01 -10.62 -14.35
C LEU A 190 -6.01 -9.45 -14.30
N CYS A 191 -5.65 -8.96 -13.11
CA CYS A 191 -4.60 -7.92 -12.96
C CYS A 191 -3.24 -8.40 -13.47
N VAL A 192 -2.88 -9.66 -13.24
CA VAL A 192 -1.66 -10.26 -13.81
C VAL A 192 -1.76 -10.30 -15.33
N LYS A 193 -2.88 -10.75 -15.89
CA LYS A 193 -3.08 -10.80 -17.35
C LYS A 193 -3.02 -9.42 -17.99
N LEU A 194 -3.69 -8.43 -17.40
CA LEU A 194 -3.65 -7.03 -17.85
C LEU A 194 -2.22 -6.48 -17.82
N THR A 195 -1.44 -6.83 -16.79
CA THR A 195 -0.02 -6.46 -16.69
C THR A 195 0.78 -7.05 -17.85
N THR A 196 0.55 -8.30 -18.21
CA THR A 196 1.18 -8.90 -19.39
C THR A 196 0.79 -8.18 -20.69
N LEU A 197 -0.50 -7.90 -20.89
CA LEU A 197 -0.98 -7.17 -22.08
C LEU A 197 -0.41 -5.75 -22.17
N LEU A 198 -0.22 -5.07 -21.04
CA LEU A 198 0.39 -3.75 -20.96
C LEU A 198 1.83 -3.70 -21.48
N SER A 199 2.53 -4.84 -21.52
CA SER A 199 3.87 -4.93 -22.10
C SER A 199 3.87 -4.92 -23.63
N GLU A 200 2.72 -5.25 -24.25
CA GLU A 200 2.56 -5.39 -25.70
C GLU A 200 1.80 -4.20 -26.32
N GLN A 201 0.91 -3.58 -25.54
CA GLN A 201 0.07 -2.47 -25.98
C GLN A 201 -0.12 -1.44 -24.86
N GLN A 202 -0.21 -0.17 -25.24
CA GLN A 202 -0.55 0.91 -24.32
C GLN A 202 -2.07 1.08 -24.26
N TYR A 203 -2.65 1.03 -23.06
CA TYR A 203 -4.05 1.38 -22.87
C TYR A 203 -4.19 2.89 -22.69
N ASP A 204 -5.14 3.46 -23.41
CA ASP A 204 -5.57 4.84 -23.27
C ASP A 204 -6.37 5.02 -21.98
N LEU A 205 -6.04 6.02 -21.17
CA LEU A 205 -6.78 6.31 -19.94
C LEU A 205 -8.23 6.74 -20.25
N ASP A 206 -8.48 7.43 -21.37
CA ASP A 206 -9.84 7.82 -21.76
C ASP A 206 -10.75 6.62 -22.01
N LEU A 207 -10.19 5.53 -22.54
CA LEU A 207 -10.90 4.26 -22.71
C LEU A 207 -11.34 3.69 -21.34
N LEU A 208 -10.45 3.71 -20.35
CA LEU A 208 -10.78 3.22 -19.00
C LEU A 208 -11.80 4.13 -18.30
N VAL A 209 -11.69 5.45 -18.46
CA VAL A 209 -12.65 6.41 -17.90
C VAL A 209 -14.05 6.20 -18.48
N ARG A 210 -14.19 6.01 -19.79
CA ARG A 210 -15.47 5.68 -20.44
C ARG A 210 -16.04 4.35 -19.95
N ALA A 211 -15.19 3.34 -19.75
CA ALA A 211 -15.60 2.05 -19.18
C ALA A 211 -16.08 2.20 -17.72
N MET A 212 -15.43 3.04 -16.92
CA MET A 212 -15.87 3.41 -15.57
C MET A 212 -17.27 4.03 -15.57
N ASP A 213 -17.57 4.87 -16.58
CA ASP A 213 -18.90 5.48 -16.80
C ASP A 213 -19.95 4.51 -17.35
N GLY A 214 -19.58 3.24 -17.56
CA GLY A 214 -20.51 2.19 -17.97
C GLY A 214 -20.61 1.98 -19.48
N GLU A 215 -19.73 2.59 -20.28
CA GLU A 215 -19.68 2.29 -21.71
C GLU A 215 -19.24 0.84 -21.96
N PRO A 216 -19.90 0.13 -22.90
CA PRO A 216 -19.57 -1.26 -23.23
C PRO A 216 -18.31 -1.31 -24.10
N ILE A 217 -17.16 -1.29 -23.45
CA ILE A 217 -15.85 -1.32 -24.08
C ILE A 217 -15.30 -2.74 -24.10
N SER A 218 -14.71 -3.13 -25.22
CA SER A 218 -13.93 -4.37 -25.34
C SER A 218 -12.44 -4.04 -25.33
N PHE A 219 -11.70 -4.65 -24.41
CA PHE A 219 -10.26 -4.52 -24.30
C PHE A 219 -9.59 -5.66 -25.09
N PRO A 220 -8.76 -5.33 -26.10
CA PRO A 220 -8.06 -6.34 -26.90
C PRO A 220 -7.18 -7.24 -26.03
N GLY A 221 -7.19 -8.55 -26.31
CA GLY A 221 -6.42 -9.56 -25.55
C GLY A 221 -7.15 -10.17 -24.35
N LEU A 222 -8.32 -9.63 -23.99
CA LEU A 222 -9.22 -10.24 -23.00
C LEU A 222 -10.32 -11.06 -23.68
N GLN A 223 -10.68 -12.19 -23.05
CA GLN A 223 -11.85 -12.99 -23.37
C GLN A 223 -13.14 -12.24 -22.99
N GLU A 224 -14.28 -12.69 -23.49
CA GLU A 224 -15.57 -12.06 -23.22
C GLU A 224 -15.92 -12.00 -21.71
N SER A 225 -15.67 -13.10 -20.99
CA SER A 225 -15.88 -13.16 -19.53
C SER A 225 -14.93 -12.25 -18.75
N GLU A 226 -13.67 -12.16 -19.20
CA GLU A 226 -12.65 -11.28 -18.60
C GLU A 226 -12.97 -9.81 -18.86
N ASN A 227 -13.39 -9.47 -20.07
CA ASN A 227 -13.88 -8.13 -20.42
C ASN A 227 -15.07 -7.74 -19.54
N THR A 228 -16.04 -8.63 -19.41
CA THR A 228 -17.21 -8.42 -18.55
C THR A 228 -16.79 -8.18 -17.10
N HIS A 229 -15.91 -9.03 -16.56
CA HIS A 229 -15.39 -8.88 -15.21
C HIS A 229 -14.60 -7.58 -15.02
N PHE A 230 -13.79 -7.19 -16.02
CA PHE A 230 -13.02 -5.95 -15.95
C PHE A 230 -13.93 -4.72 -15.94
N LEU A 231 -14.93 -4.67 -16.83
CA LEU A 231 -15.93 -3.61 -16.85
C LEU A 231 -16.67 -3.51 -15.50
N CYS A 232 -17.10 -4.63 -14.93
CA CYS A 232 -17.72 -4.63 -13.61
C CYS A 232 -16.76 -4.11 -12.53
N GLY A 233 -15.48 -4.51 -12.54
CA GLY A 233 -14.47 -4.00 -11.61
C GLY A 233 -14.23 -2.49 -11.75
N LEU A 234 -14.13 -1.99 -12.98
CA LEU A 234 -14.00 -0.55 -13.26
C LEU A 234 -15.21 0.24 -12.77
N GLN A 235 -16.44 -0.29 -12.95
CA GLN A 235 -17.65 0.33 -12.42
C GLN A 235 -17.70 0.36 -10.89
N ARG A 236 -17.21 -0.70 -10.21
CA ARG A 236 -17.11 -0.69 -8.73
C ARG A 236 -16.12 0.39 -8.27
N LEU A 237 -14.97 0.47 -8.91
CA LEU A 237 -13.95 1.47 -8.60
C LEU A 237 -14.44 2.89 -8.90
N ASN A 238 -15.18 3.06 -10.00
CA ASN A 238 -15.87 4.31 -10.30
C ASN A 238 -16.80 4.69 -9.16
N LYS A 239 -17.60 3.75 -8.65
CA LYS A 239 -18.52 4.01 -7.55
C LYS A 239 -17.81 4.44 -6.26
N VAL A 240 -16.65 3.85 -5.95
CA VAL A 240 -15.79 4.30 -4.83
C VAL A 240 -15.33 5.74 -5.08
N GLY A 241 -14.82 6.05 -6.28
CA GLY A 241 -14.37 7.38 -6.64
C GLY A 241 -15.48 8.44 -6.58
N GLU A 242 -16.66 8.17 -7.14
CA GLU A 242 -17.83 9.05 -7.09
C GLU A 242 -18.29 9.35 -5.65
N THR A 243 -18.23 8.33 -4.78
CA THR A 243 -18.71 8.46 -3.40
C THR A 243 -17.71 9.20 -2.53
N SER A 244 -16.41 9.03 -2.80
CA SER A 244 -15.29 9.56 -2.01
C SER A 244 -14.77 10.92 -2.48
N ALA A 245 -14.80 11.23 -3.77
CA ALA A 245 -14.28 12.49 -4.30
C ALA A 245 -14.92 13.70 -3.59
N ASN A 246 -14.10 14.71 -3.29
CA ASN A 246 -14.46 15.89 -2.48
C ASN A 246 -14.84 15.61 -1.01
N LYS A 247 -14.74 14.36 -0.54
CA LYS A 247 -15.10 13.97 0.83
C LYS A 247 -13.95 13.27 1.55
N VAL A 248 -13.37 12.24 0.94
CA VAL A 248 -12.38 11.32 1.51
C VAL A 248 -11.30 11.04 0.48
N ARG A 249 -10.02 11.11 0.89
CA ARG A 249 -8.90 10.76 0.02
C ARG A 249 -8.73 9.24 -0.02
N VAL A 250 -8.65 8.66 -1.22
CA VAL A 250 -8.52 7.21 -1.42
C VAL A 250 -7.08 6.88 -1.78
N LEU A 251 -6.43 6.07 -0.92
CA LEU A 251 -5.05 5.64 -1.08
C LEU A 251 -5.03 4.24 -1.64
N VAL A 252 -4.70 4.12 -2.92
CA VAL A 252 -4.57 2.83 -3.58
C VAL A 252 -3.25 2.19 -3.15
N ASP A 253 -3.34 1.08 -2.41
CA ASP A 253 -2.19 0.30 -1.97
C ASP A 253 -1.52 -0.35 -3.17
N ALA A 254 -0.19 -0.33 -3.19
CA ALA A 254 0.60 -1.16 -4.09
C ALA A 254 0.74 -2.57 -3.51
N GLU A 255 0.70 -3.57 -4.38
CA GLU A 255 0.67 -4.98 -4.04
C GLU A 255 1.96 -5.63 -4.58
N TYR A 256 1.86 -6.67 -5.41
CA TYR A 256 3.02 -7.38 -5.96
C TYR A 256 3.45 -6.87 -7.35
N THR A 257 4.74 -7.03 -7.68
CA THR A 257 5.33 -6.53 -8.93
C THR A 257 4.61 -6.98 -10.19
N TYR A 258 4.15 -8.23 -10.23
CA TYR A 258 3.49 -8.85 -11.39
C TYR A 258 2.03 -8.40 -11.61
N MET A 259 1.45 -7.61 -10.70
CA MET A 259 0.10 -7.03 -10.84
C MET A 259 0.11 -5.50 -10.80
N ASN A 260 1.12 -4.88 -10.16
CA ASN A 260 1.21 -3.44 -9.96
C ASN A 260 1.07 -2.59 -11.24
N PRO A 261 1.54 -2.99 -12.44
CA PRO A 261 1.30 -2.23 -13.66
C PRO A 261 -0.18 -2.09 -14.00
N ALA A 262 -0.98 -3.15 -13.87
CA ALA A 262 -2.43 -3.08 -14.06
C ALA A 262 -3.10 -2.23 -12.96
N LEU A 263 -2.67 -2.38 -11.69
CA LEU A 263 -3.20 -1.57 -10.60
C LEU A 263 -2.92 -0.08 -10.82
N SER A 264 -1.71 0.24 -11.28
CA SER A 264 -1.29 1.61 -11.57
C SER A 264 -2.06 2.19 -12.76
N LEU A 265 -2.27 1.42 -13.84
CA LEU A 265 -3.09 1.85 -14.98
C LEU A 265 -4.49 2.26 -14.52
N VAL A 266 -5.16 1.39 -13.76
CA VAL A 266 -6.52 1.65 -13.25
C VAL A 266 -6.52 2.86 -12.30
N THR A 267 -5.51 2.97 -11.44
CA THR A 267 -5.36 4.11 -10.53
C THR A 267 -5.15 5.43 -11.28
N MET A 268 -4.34 5.44 -12.33
CA MET A 268 -4.13 6.63 -13.17
C MET A 268 -5.41 7.03 -13.91
N ALA A 269 -6.22 6.07 -14.39
CA ALA A 269 -7.53 6.36 -14.96
C ALA A 269 -8.48 6.97 -13.92
N MET A 270 -8.47 6.45 -12.68
CA MET A 270 -9.23 7.06 -11.57
C MET A 270 -8.73 8.48 -11.25
N MET A 271 -7.42 8.72 -11.22
CA MET A 271 -6.88 10.07 -11.03
C MET A 271 -7.28 11.01 -12.16
N LYS A 272 -7.19 10.57 -13.42
CA LYS A 272 -7.66 11.36 -14.56
C LYS A 272 -9.14 11.73 -14.41
N LYS A 273 -9.98 10.81 -13.95
CA LYS A 273 -11.42 11.08 -13.75
C LYS A 273 -11.69 12.01 -12.57
N PHE A 274 -11.07 11.77 -11.41
CA PHE A 274 -11.48 12.38 -10.15
C PHE A 274 -10.54 13.49 -9.64
N ASN A 275 -9.26 13.50 -10.04
CA ASN A 275 -8.28 14.47 -9.53
C ASN A 275 -8.19 15.73 -10.38
N GLN A 276 -9.32 16.39 -10.65
CA GLN A 276 -9.35 17.61 -11.46
C GLN A 276 -8.83 18.81 -10.67
N ASP A 277 -9.52 19.16 -9.58
CA ASP A 277 -9.20 20.35 -8.76
C ASP A 277 -8.36 20.02 -7.50
N GLY A 278 -7.93 18.77 -7.36
CA GLY A 278 -7.11 18.33 -6.24
C GLY A 278 -6.89 16.82 -6.26
N ALA A 279 -5.90 16.35 -5.51
CA ALA A 279 -5.58 14.93 -5.47
C ALA A 279 -6.45 14.17 -4.43
N TRP A 280 -7.47 13.49 -4.95
CA TRP A 280 -8.43 12.67 -4.19
C TRP A 280 -8.04 11.19 -4.20
N ILE A 281 -7.62 10.69 -5.36
CA ILE A 281 -7.08 9.35 -5.56
C ILE A 281 -5.55 9.43 -5.51
N TRP A 282 -4.93 8.49 -4.79
CA TRP A 282 -3.49 8.41 -4.55
C TRP A 282 -2.95 7.06 -5.00
N ASN A 283 -1.79 7.06 -5.67
CA ASN A 283 -1.07 5.85 -6.04
C ASN A 283 0.11 5.64 -5.09
N THR A 284 0.44 4.39 -4.80
CA THR A 284 1.54 4.02 -3.90
C THR A 284 2.78 3.62 -4.69
N TYR A 285 3.92 4.23 -4.39
CA TYR A 285 5.21 3.89 -5.00
C TYR A 285 6.09 3.19 -3.97
N GLN A 286 6.54 1.99 -4.30
CA GLN A 286 7.34 1.13 -3.42
C GLN A 286 8.83 1.27 -3.77
N CYS A 287 9.56 2.11 -3.04
CA CYS A 287 10.95 2.48 -3.36
C CYS A 287 12.00 1.39 -3.14
N TYR A 288 11.63 0.23 -2.58
CA TYR A 288 12.47 -0.97 -2.61
C TYR A 288 12.61 -1.56 -4.02
N LEU A 289 11.71 -1.23 -4.96
CA LEU A 289 11.80 -1.67 -6.35
C LEU A 289 12.75 -0.78 -7.15
N LYS A 290 13.61 -1.41 -7.96
CA LYS A 290 14.59 -0.71 -8.81
C LYS A 290 13.93 0.25 -9.80
N GLU A 291 12.71 -0.04 -10.25
CA GLU A 291 11.96 0.77 -11.21
C GLU A 291 11.14 1.89 -10.58
N SER A 292 11.03 1.95 -9.24
CA SER A 292 10.07 2.85 -8.58
C SER A 292 10.27 4.33 -8.96
N ARG A 293 11.53 4.79 -9.05
CA ARG A 293 11.84 6.19 -9.37
C ARG A 293 11.56 6.54 -10.84
N SER A 294 11.84 5.63 -11.76
CA SER A 294 11.55 5.86 -13.19
C SER A 294 10.04 5.84 -13.47
N LEU A 295 9.30 4.95 -12.79
CA LEU A 295 7.83 4.93 -12.84
C LEU A 295 7.22 6.23 -12.30
N LEU A 296 7.72 6.73 -11.17
CA LEU A 296 7.28 8.01 -10.61
C LEU A 296 7.45 9.16 -11.62
N LEU A 297 8.62 9.26 -12.25
CA LEU A 297 8.86 10.30 -13.27
C LEU A 297 7.94 10.16 -14.48
N LYS A 298 7.69 8.93 -14.93
CA LYS A 298 6.74 8.65 -16.01
C LYS A 298 5.32 9.12 -15.65
N ASP A 299 4.87 8.86 -14.43
CA ASP A 299 3.53 9.24 -14.00
C ASP A 299 3.40 10.75 -13.73
N VAL A 300 4.49 11.43 -13.34
CA VAL A 300 4.56 12.90 -13.34
C VAL A 300 4.31 13.43 -14.76
N HIS A 301 4.97 12.88 -15.79
CA HIS A 301 4.72 13.28 -17.18
C HIS A 301 3.28 13.00 -17.62
N LEU A 302 2.75 11.83 -17.27
CA LEU A 302 1.37 11.46 -17.59
C LEU A 302 0.38 12.44 -16.95
N SER A 303 0.58 12.83 -15.70
CA SER A 303 -0.27 13.83 -15.02
C SER A 303 -0.25 15.20 -15.70
N ILE A 304 0.85 15.53 -16.38
CA ILE A 304 0.99 16.76 -17.15
C ILE A 304 0.21 16.66 -18.46
N SER A 305 0.45 15.60 -19.25
CA SER A 305 -0.18 15.42 -20.57
C SER A 305 -1.69 15.22 -20.46
N GLU A 306 -2.14 14.47 -19.46
CA GLU A 306 -3.54 14.13 -19.23
C GLU A 306 -4.27 15.14 -18.32
N SER A 307 -3.56 16.17 -17.85
CA SER A 307 -4.12 17.28 -17.07
C SER A 307 -4.89 16.90 -15.81
N PHE A 308 -4.28 16.09 -14.93
CA PHE A 308 -4.83 15.79 -13.60
C PHE A 308 -3.83 16.10 -12.47
N CYS A 309 -4.35 16.29 -11.25
CA CYS A 309 -3.55 16.44 -10.04
C CYS A 309 -2.99 15.07 -9.60
N LEU A 310 -1.68 14.99 -9.40
CA LEU A 310 -1.00 13.75 -9.07
C LEU A 310 -0.96 13.55 -7.56
N GLY A 311 -1.46 12.39 -7.14
CA GLY A 311 -1.36 11.95 -5.77
C GLY A 311 -0.37 10.80 -5.55
N VAL A 312 0.71 11.03 -4.81
CA VAL A 312 1.72 10.03 -4.46
C VAL A 312 1.75 9.66 -2.97
N LYS A 313 1.64 8.37 -2.65
CA LYS A 313 2.03 7.78 -1.35
C LYS A 313 3.38 7.08 -1.51
N LEU A 314 4.40 7.58 -0.83
CA LEU A 314 5.75 7.04 -0.94
C LEU A 314 6.04 6.09 0.22
N VAL A 315 6.35 4.82 -0.10
CA VAL A 315 6.71 3.78 0.88
C VAL A 315 8.05 3.14 0.49
N ARG A 316 8.75 2.49 1.44
CA ARG A 316 9.85 1.58 1.07
C ARG A 316 9.28 0.32 0.41
N GLY A 317 8.45 -0.44 1.11
CA GLY A 317 7.82 -1.66 0.59
C GLY A 317 7.57 -2.67 1.71
N ALA A 318 6.77 -3.69 1.42
CA ALA A 318 6.35 -4.71 2.40
C ALA A 318 6.53 -6.17 1.91
N TYR A 319 7.00 -6.37 0.69
CA TYR A 319 6.99 -7.69 0.02
C TYR A 319 8.38 -8.17 -0.41
N MET A 320 9.47 -7.56 0.10
CA MET A 320 10.86 -7.82 -0.32
C MET A 320 11.23 -9.30 -0.38
N ASP A 321 10.95 -10.05 0.69
CA ASP A 321 11.30 -11.47 0.77
C ASP A 321 10.51 -12.32 -0.23
N LYS A 322 9.25 -11.97 -0.48
CA LYS A 322 8.39 -12.68 -1.43
C LYS A 322 8.84 -12.42 -2.86
N GLU A 323 9.13 -11.17 -3.20
CA GLU A 323 9.65 -10.80 -4.51
C GLU A 323 10.99 -11.47 -4.81
N ARG A 324 11.94 -11.49 -3.85
CA ARG A 324 13.22 -12.20 -4.03
C ARG A 324 13.03 -13.71 -4.18
N LYS A 325 12.16 -14.34 -3.37
CA LYS A 325 11.88 -15.77 -3.49
C LYS A 325 11.29 -16.13 -4.85
N LEU A 326 10.34 -15.32 -5.34
CA LEU A 326 9.72 -15.52 -6.64
C LEU A 326 10.74 -15.34 -7.78
N ALA A 327 11.54 -14.27 -7.75
CA ALA A 327 12.57 -14.04 -8.76
C ALA A 327 13.58 -15.20 -8.80
N ASN A 328 14.00 -15.71 -7.64
CA ASN A 328 14.91 -16.85 -7.57
C ASN A 328 14.28 -18.17 -8.05
N SER A 329 13.00 -18.43 -7.74
CA SER A 329 12.33 -19.65 -8.19
C SER A 329 12.10 -19.67 -9.71
N GLU A 330 11.85 -18.50 -10.30
CA GLU A 330 11.60 -18.35 -11.74
C GLU A 330 12.89 -18.07 -12.55
N GLY A 331 14.02 -17.84 -11.88
CA GLY A 331 15.31 -17.53 -12.52
C GLY A 331 15.39 -16.15 -13.15
N TRP A 332 14.63 -15.18 -12.62
CA TRP A 332 14.54 -13.81 -13.14
C TRP A 332 15.47 -12.85 -12.38
N SER A 333 15.72 -11.68 -12.96
CA SER A 333 16.44 -10.61 -12.26
C SER A 333 15.62 -10.11 -11.08
N GLU A 334 16.23 -10.02 -9.89
CA GLU A 334 15.54 -9.52 -8.71
C GLU A 334 15.05 -8.07 -8.90
N PRO A 335 13.74 -7.79 -8.74
CA PRO A 335 13.18 -6.46 -8.94
C PRO A 335 13.48 -5.51 -7.77
N VAL A 336 13.97 -6.04 -6.66
CA VAL A 336 14.27 -5.34 -5.41
C VAL A 336 15.71 -4.86 -5.40
N HIS A 337 15.96 -3.66 -4.87
CA HIS A 337 17.29 -3.13 -4.61
C HIS A 337 18.17 -4.08 -3.79
N GLU A 338 19.46 -4.03 -4.03
CA GLU A 338 20.46 -4.94 -3.48
C GLU A 338 20.64 -4.77 -1.97
N SER A 339 20.45 -3.54 -1.46
CA SER A 339 20.65 -3.22 -0.05
C SER A 339 19.65 -2.18 0.46
N TRP A 340 19.68 -2.00 1.78
CA TRP A 340 18.89 -1.00 2.49
C TRP A 340 19.27 0.42 2.05
N GLU A 341 20.55 0.68 1.83
CA GLU A 341 21.10 1.96 1.36
C GLU A 341 20.53 2.32 -0.02
N HIS A 342 20.57 1.38 -0.96
CA HIS A 342 19.99 1.60 -2.30
C HIS A 342 18.48 1.86 -2.25
N THR A 343 17.75 1.18 -1.36
CA THR A 343 16.32 1.45 -1.13
C THR A 343 16.10 2.86 -0.56
N ASN A 344 16.96 3.32 0.35
CA ASN A 344 16.89 4.67 0.89
C ASN A 344 17.24 5.73 -0.14
N ASP A 345 18.22 5.49 -1.00
CA ASP A 345 18.59 6.41 -2.07
C ASP A 345 17.43 6.56 -3.06
N SER A 346 16.77 5.45 -3.40
CA SER A 346 15.55 5.45 -4.22
C SER A 346 14.41 6.22 -3.54
N TYR A 347 14.17 5.99 -2.24
CA TYR A 347 13.13 6.68 -1.46
C TYR A 347 13.40 8.18 -1.34
N ASN A 348 14.58 8.55 -0.84
CA ASN A 348 14.96 9.95 -0.60
C ASN A 348 15.07 10.71 -1.92
N GLY A 349 15.60 10.09 -2.98
CA GLY A 349 15.65 10.69 -4.31
C GLY A 349 14.27 10.92 -4.94
N SER A 350 13.31 10.04 -4.66
CA SER A 350 11.90 10.21 -5.08
C SER A 350 11.19 11.28 -4.26
N LEU A 351 11.44 11.31 -2.95
CA LEU A 351 10.95 12.35 -2.03
C LEU A 351 11.44 13.74 -2.47
N ASP A 352 12.73 13.88 -2.77
CA ASP A 352 13.33 15.16 -3.17
C ASP A 352 12.72 15.69 -4.48
N ILE A 353 12.44 14.80 -5.45
CA ILE A 353 11.73 15.16 -6.70
C ILE A 353 10.33 15.68 -6.39
N LEU A 354 9.57 14.97 -5.55
CA LEU A 354 8.19 15.34 -5.23
C LEU A 354 8.10 16.63 -4.43
N LEU A 355 9.00 16.85 -3.46
CA LEU A 355 9.07 18.10 -2.70
C LEU A 355 9.37 19.30 -3.62
N GLU A 356 10.24 19.11 -4.60
CA GLU A 356 10.52 20.14 -5.61
C GLU A 356 9.28 20.44 -6.46
N LEU A 357 8.57 19.42 -6.95
CA LEU A 357 7.33 19.61 -7.71
C LEU A 357 6.25 20.33 -6.90
N ILE A 358 6.04 19.94 -5.64
CA ILE A 358 5.08 20.56 -4.73
C ILE A 358 5.45 22.02 -4.45
N SER A 359 6.75 22.33 -4.31
CA SER A 359 7.19 23.71 -4.10
C SER A 359 6.81 24.65 -5.25
N ARG A 360 6.76 24.11 -6.48
CA ARG A 360 6.42 24.84 -7.71
C ARG A 360 4.92 24.91 -7.94
N ASP A 361 4.20 23.81 -7.67
CA ASP A 361 2.74 23.72 -7.84
C ASP A 361 2.10 22.85 -6.74
N PRO A 362 1.81 23.44 -5.56
CA PRO A 362 1.27 22.71 -4.41
C PRO A 362 -0.21 22.34 -4.56
N GLN A 363 -0.88 22.82 -5.61
CA GLN A 363 -2.26 22.45 -5.91
C GLN A 363 -2.29 21.16 -6.75
N ARG A 364 -1.38 21.05 -7.73
CA ARG A 364 -1.32 19.92 -8.65
C ARG A 364 -0.64 18.68 -8.07
N TYR A 365 0.33 18.86 -7.19
CA TYR A 365 1.06 17.74 -6.59
C TYR A 365 0.81 17.70 -5.08
N ARG A 366 0.55 16.51 -4.53
CA ARG A 366 0.78 16.28 -3.10
C ARG A 366 1.53 14.98 -2.89
N ILE A 367 1.95 14.77 -1.64
CA ILE A 367 2.65 13.57 -1.23
C ILE A 367 2.22 13.14 0.18
N ILE A 368 2.17 11.82 0.38
CA ILE A 368 2.23 11.20 1.69
C ILE A 368 3.60 10.56 1.87
N VAL A 369 4.34 11.03 2.88
CA VAL A 369 5.66 10.48 3.24
C VAL A 369 5.45 9.37 4.27
N ALA A 370 5.27 8.13 3.81
CA ALA A 370 5.01 6.98 4.69
C ALA A 370 6.33 6.27 5.08
N THR A 371 6.88 6.62 6.25
CA THR A 371 8.16 6.10 6.75
C THR A 371 8.28 6.21 8.27
N HIS A 372 9.05 5.28 8.87
CA HIS A 372 9.50 5.34 10.26
C HIS A 372 10.97 5.74 10.39
N ASN A 373 11.66 5.94 9.27
CA ASN A 373 13.06 6.34 9.30
C ASN A 373 13.15 7.83 9.61
N GLU A 374 13.77 8.15 10.74
CA GLU A 374 13.86 9.51 11.25
C GLU A 374 14.56 10.46 10.29
N GLU A 375 15.59 10.00 9.57
CA GLU A 375 16.31 10.82 8.59
C GLU A 375 15.38 11.25 7.45
N SER A 376 14.61 10.31 6.88
CA SER A 376 13.61 10.62 5.86
C SER A 376 12.53 11.58 6.38
N VAL A 377 12.10 11.44 7.64
CA VAL A 377 11.14 12.36 8.26
C VAL A 377 11.73 13.76 8.41
N ARG A 378 12.96 13.88 8.96
CA ARG A 378 13.66 15.17 9.08
C ARG A 378 13.82 15.83 7.71
N ARG A 379 14.22 15.06 6.70
CA ARG A 379 14.36 15.54 5.31
C ARG A 379 13.04 16.11 4.76
N ALA A 380 11.91 15.44 5.01
CA ALA A 380 10.60 15.91 4.55
C ALA A 380 10.15 17.21 5.23
N VAL A 381 10.39 17.36 6.54
CA VAL A 381 9.92 18.51 7.33
C VAL A 381 10.83 19.74 7.18
N GLN A 382 12.13 19.55 6.91
CA GLN A 382 13.10 20.65 6.83
C GLN A 382 12.97 21.52 5.56
N ARG A 383 12.30 21.07 4.50
CA ARG A 383 12.11 21.90 3.29
C ARG A 383 10.91 22.86 3.48
N PRO A 384 10.97 24.11 3.00
CA PRO A 384 9.85 25.08 3.09
C PRO A 384 8.52 24.57 2.49
N ALA A 385 8.60 23.72 1.45
CA ALA A 385 7.45 23.03 0.87
C ALA A 385 6.79 22.02 1.82
N GLY A 386 7.48 21.57 2.88
CA GLY A 386 6.99 20.67 3.91
C GLY A 386 5.81 21.22 4.72
N LEU A 387 5.56 22.54 4.66
CA LEU A 387 4.44 23.21 5.33
C LEU A 387 3.19 23.34 4.42
N LEU A 388 3.31 23.11 3.11
CA LEU A 388 2.23 23.30 2.13
C LEU A 388 2.11 22.08 1.22
N GLY A 389 1.19 21.17 1.54
CA GLY A 389 0.87 20.02 0.67
C GLY A 389 1.66 18.74 0.91
N VAL A 390 2.46 18.68 1.98
CA VAL A 390 3.08 17.44 2.46
C VAL A 390 2.30 16.94 3.67
N GLN A 391 1.76 15.72 3.59
CA GLN A 391 1.30 15.00 4.77
C GLN A 391 2.41 14.02 5.15
N VAL A 392 3.16 14.34 6.21
CA VAL A 392 4.14 13.41 6.77
C VAL A 392 3.40 12.42 7.66
N GLY A 393 3.14 11.24 7.11
CA GLY A 393 2.44 10.18 7.82
C GLY A 393 3.41 9.19 8.44
N ALA A 394 3.54 9.21 9.76
CA ALA A 394 4.06 8.04 10.47
C ALA A 394 2.93 7.02 10.55
N ILE A 395 2.99 5.95 9.75
CA ILE A 395 2.08 4.81 9.84
C ILE A 395 2.34 4.09 11.15
N TRP A 396 1.84 4.61 12.27
CA TRP A 396 1.94 3.92 13.56
C TRP A 396 1.07 2.66 13.49
N LEU A 397 1.71 1.58 13.07
CA LEU A 397 1.25 0.22 13.23
C LEU A 397 1.36 -0.04 14.73
N GLY A 398 0.24 -0.25 15.42
CA GLY A 398 0.21 -0.30 16.87
C GLY A 398 1.18 -1.32 17.46
N GLY A 399 2.43 -0.93 17.73
CA GLY A 399 3.46 -1.87 18.17
C GLY A 399 4.87 -1.62 17.60
N GLN A 400 5.07 -0.71 16.64
CA GLN A 400 6.43 -0.31 16.24
C GLN A 400 6.90 0.96 16.96
N HIS A 401 8.07 0.84 17.58
CA HIS A 401 8.75 1.84 18.40
C HIS A 401 9.42 2.92 17.52
N PRO A 402 9.53 4.20 17.95
CA PRO A 402 10.56 5.12 17.47
C PRO A 402 11.90 4.72 18.12
N ALA A 403 12.70 3.89 17.45
CA ALA A 403 14.01 3.35 17.87
C ALA A 403 14.55 3.81 19.26
N LEU A 404 14.68 2.88 20.22
CA LEU A 404 15.60 3.08 21.35
C LEU A 404 17.05 3.06 20.84
N PRO A 405 17.92 3.99 21.26
CA PRO A 405 19.31 3.98 20.86
C PRO A 405 20.04 2.80 21.52
N GLY A 406 20.73 1.97 20.74
CA GLY A 406 21.76 1.07 21.26
C GLY A 406 21.71 -0.43 20.95
N ALA A 407 20.84 -0.92 20.05
CA ALA A 407 20.94 -2.31 19.60
C ALA A 407 21.86 -2.42 18.37
N PRO A 408 22.94 -3.23 18.40
CA PRO A 408 23.87 -3.35 17.28
C PRO A 408 23.17 -3.97 16.06
N CYS A 409 23.27 -3.29 14.92
CA CYS A 409 22.90 -3.85 13.62
C CYS A 409 23.72 -5.13 13.38
N PRO A 410 23.11 -6.30 13.09
CA PRO A 410 23.87 -7.44 12.61
C PRO A 410 24.20 -7.23 11.13
N GLY A 411 25.26 -6.44 10.89
CA GLY A 411 25.99 -6.44 9.64
C GLY A 411 27.26 -7.25 9.86
N GLU A 412 27.32 -8.48 9.35
CA GLU A 412 28.51 -9.09 8.75
C GLU A 412 28.15 -10.40 8.03
N PRO A 413 28.94 -10.81 7.01
CA PRO A 413 28.44 -11.53 5.84
C PRO A 413 28.50 -13.05 6.04
N TYR A 414 27.37 -13.74 5.85
CA TYR A 414 27.43 -15.20 5.76
C TYR A 414 27.86 -15.62 4.35
N ARG A 415 29.12 -16.08 4.27
CA ARG A 415 29.71 -16.77 3.12
C ARG A 415 28.86 -17.97 2.72
N ALA A 416 28.69 -18.10 1.40
CA ALA A 416 28.13 -19.28 0.76
C ALA A 416 28.94 -20.56 1.05
N ALA A 417 28.24 -21.65 1.33
CA ALA A 417 28.73 -23.02 1.16
C ALA A 417 27.58 -23.91 0.66
N GLY A 418 27.84 -24.70 -0.37
CA GLY A 418 26.84 -25.33 -1.23
C GLY A 418 26.14 -26.59 -0.69
N HIS A 419 25.02 -26.89 -1.38
CA HIS A 419 24.29 -28.14 -1.70
C HIS A 419 24.68 -29.50 -1.03
N PRO A 420 23.73 -30.48 -0.88
CA PRO A 420 22.74 -30.86 -1.92
C PRO A 420 21.30 -31.24 -1.49
N GLN A 421 20.46 -31.26 -2.53
CA GLN A 421 19.23 -32.04 -2.81
C GLN A 421 18.44 -32.72 -1.68
N GLY A 422 17.11 -32.50 -1.70
CA GLY A 422 16.15 -33.49 -1.19
C GLY A 422 14.82 -32.89 -0.73
N GLU A 423 13.76 -33.25 -1.43
CA GLU A 423 12.35 -33.29 -0.99
C GLU A 423 11.50 -31.99 -1.07
N ARG A 424 10.45 -32.10 -1.90
CA ARG A 424 9.32 -31.17 -2.04
C ARG A 424 8.49 -31.14 -0.74
N PRO A 425 8.03 -29.96 -0.29
CA PRO A 425 6.82 -29.85 0.51
C PRO A 425 5.66 -29.16 -0.26
N PRO A 426 4.42 -29.34 0.20
CA PRO A 426 3.21 -29.15 -0.60
C PRO A 426 2.79 -27.67 -0.74
N GLU A 427 2.20 -27.38 -1.90
CA GLU A 427 1.45 -26.17 -2.24
C GLU A 427 0.37 -25.87 -1.17
N THR A 428 0.61 -24.89 -0.30
CA THR A 428 -0.46 -24.23 0.48
C THR A 428 -0.05 -22.77 0.74
N GLY A 429 -0.79 -21.82 0.18
CA GLY A 429 -0.50 -20.36 0.23
C GLY A 429 -0.74 -19.67 1.58
N ALA A 430 -1.21 -20.38 2.60
CA ALA A 430 -1.62 -19.81 3.90
C ALA A 430 -0.50 -19.46 4.93
N PRO A 431 0.72 -20.07 4.96
CA PRO A 431 1.67 -19.81 6.06
C PRO A 431 2.44 -18.48 5.97
N GLN A 432 2.41 -17.77 4.84
CA GLN A 432 3.34 -16.67 4.53
C GLN A 432 2.73 -15.27 4.56
N GLU A 433 1.40 -15.12 4.65
CA GLU A 433 0.73 -13.83 4.89
C GLU A 433 0.96 -13.30 6.31
N ALA A 434 1.09 -14.23 7.26
CA ALA A 434 1.55 -14.07 8.64
C ALA A 434 2.77 -13.14 8.81
N ALA A 435 3.82 -13.33 8.00
CA ALA A 435 5.07 -12.58 8.10
C ALA A 435 4.95 -11.17 7.48
N THR A 436 4.17 -11.04 6.41
CA THR A 436 3.77 -9.72 5.87
C THR A 436 2.91 -8.97 6.87
N GLY A 437 2.04 -9.67 7.61
CA GLY A 437 1.26 -9.16 8.73
C GLY A 437 2.10 -8.67 9.91
N ALA A 438 3.26 -9.27 10.17
CA ALA A 438 4.18 -8.81 11.22
C ALA A 438 4.95 -7.54 10.82
N GLN A 439 5.30 -7.37 9.54
CA GLN A 439 5.93 -6.13 9.03
C GLN A 439 4.91 -5.00 8.77
N THR A 440 3.64 -5.33 8.49
CA THR A 440 2.56 -4.37 8.16
C THR A 440 1.47 -4.24 9.25
N GLY A 441 1.59 -4.92 10.38
CA GLY A 441 0.54 -5.00 11.40
C GLY A 441 -0.76 -5.70 10.98
N LYS A 442 -0.82 -6.30 9.79
CA LYS A 442 -2.03 -6.98 9.25
C LYS A 442 -2.11 -8.43 9.75
N LEU A 443 -2.66 -8.65 10.95
CA LEU A 443 -3.08 -9.99 11.39
C LEU A 443 -4.49 -10.27 10.90
N GLY A 444 -4.58 -11.08 9.85
CA GLY A 444 -5.84 -11.48 9.23
C GLY A 444 -6.49 -12.67 9.90
N LEU A 445 -7.79 -12.59 10.21
CA LEU A 445 -8.56 -13.67 10.83
C LEU A 445 -10.08 -13.52 10.62
N GLY A 446 -10.66 -14.60 10.09
CA GLY A 446 -12.06 -14.87 9.74
C GLY A 446 -13.20 -14.20 10.51
N ARG A 447 -14.21 -13.77 9.72
CA ARG A 447 -15.57 -13.40 10.15
C ARG A 447 -16.11 -14.32 11.26
N MET A 448 -16.47 -13.71 12.37
CA MET A 448 -17.55 -14.18 13.23
C MET A 448 -18.64 -13.10 13.28
N GLY A 449 -19.69 -13.30 12.49
CA GLY A 449 -20.87 -12.42 12.50
C GLY A 449 -20.74 -11.24 11.53
N LYS A 450 -21.87 -10.89 10.91
CA LYS A 450 -22.02 -9.75 10.02
C LYS A 450 -21.72 -8.45 10.80
N GLN A 451 -20.55 -7.87 10.58
CA GLN A 451 -20.24 -6.42 10.65
C GLN A 451 -18.75 -6.25 10.28
N GLY A 452 -18.46 -5.26 9.44
CA GLY A 452 -17.13 -5.02 8.86
C GLY A 452 -16.11 -4.66 9.93
N TRP A 453 -14.88 -5.14 9.76
CA TRP A 453 -13.75 -4.77 10.63
C TRP A 453 -13.10 -3.52 10.03
N CYS A 454 -12.45 -2.66 10.81
CA CYS A 454 -11.65 -1.54 10.31
C CYS A 454 -10.25 -1.59 10.92
N GLY A 455 -9.23 -1.76 10.08
CA GLY A 455 -7.83 -1.67 10.47
C GLY A 455 -7.40 -0.21 10.57
N LEU A 456 -6.47 0.09 11.47
CA LEU A 456 -5.99 1.44 11.68
C LEU A 456 -4.60 1.65 11.08
N ASN A 457 -4.45 2.69 10.25
CA ASN A 457 -3.15 3.23 9.86
C ASN A 457 -3.10 4.72 10.22
N LEU A 458 -2.04 5.14 10.89
CA LEU A 458 -1.88 6.52 11.37
C LEU A 458 -1.19 7.39 10.31
N HIS A 459 -1.60 8.65 10.19
CA HIS A 459 -1.00 9.66 9.32
C HIS A 459 -0.81 10.99 10.06
#